data_AF-A0AAE2MR18-F1
#
_entry.id   AF-A0AAE2MR18-F1
#
_cell.length_a   1.000
_cell.length_b   1.000
_cell.length_c   1.000
_cell.angle_alpha   90.00
_cell.angle_beta   90.00
_cell.angle_gamma   90.00
#
_symmetry.space_group_name_H-M   'P 1'
#
loop_
_entity.id
_entity.type
_entity.pdbx_description
1 polymer ?
#
loop_
_entity_poly.entity_id
_entity_poly.type
_entity_poly.pdbx_seq_one_letter_code
_entity_poly.pdbx_strand_id
1 'polypeptide(L)' 'MLDIRVEGQTATARKTFNDKIAIEEGGSQILNWQSVFFCTKEGSAWKISGFVGFLPFAPG' A
#
# COMPACT_ATOMS: atom_id res chain seq x y z
N MET A 1 8.56 -2.78 4.06
CA MET A 1 8.11 -2.47 5.44
C MET A 1 6.59 -2.42 5.45
N LEU A 2 5.94 -3.14 6.35
CA LEU A 2 4.50 -3.04 6.59
C LEU A 2 4.32 -2.20 7.86
N ASP A 3 3.73 -1.01 7.73
CA ASP A 3 3.47 -0.11 8.85
C ASP A 3 1.96 0.06 8.96
N ILE A 4 1.37 -0.36 10.09
CA ILE A 4 -0.07 -0.22 10.36
C ILE A 4 -0.23 0.53 11.67
N ARG A 5 -0.96 1.64 11.62
CA ARG A 5 -1.32 2.45 12.79
C ARG A 5 -2.82 2.46 12.95
N VAL A 6 -3.31 2.14 14.15
CA VAL A 6 -4.74 2.08 14.47
C VAL A 6 -5.06 3.17 15.50
N GLU A 7 -6.08 3.98 15.21
CA GLU A 7 -6.55 5.09 16.05
C GLU A 7 -8.07 4.97 16.23
N GLY A 8 -8.48 4.23 17.27
CA GLY A 8 -9.90 3.99 17.52
C GLY A 8 -10.58 3.18 16.40
N GLN A 9 -11.47 3.83 15.64
CA GLN A 9 -12.18 3.23 14.51
C GLN A 9 -11.54 3.54 13.15
N THR A 10 -10.40 4.23 13.12
CA THR A 10 -9.64 4.48 11.90
C THR A 10 -8.29 3.79 11.97
N ALA A 11 -7.70 3.53 10.81
CA ALA A 11 -6.34 3.04 10.70
C ALA A 11 -5.67 3.55 9.43
N THR A 12 -4.34 3.65 9.46
CA THR A 12 -3.52 3.90 8.29
C THR A 12 -2.59 2.72 8.07
N ALA A 13 -2.56 2.17 6.86
CA ALA A 13 -1.66 1.09 6.49
C ALA A 13 -0.75 1.51 5.33
N ARG A 14 0.55 1.27 5.46
CA ARG A 14 1.54 1.54 4.41
C ARG A 14 2.00 0.24 3.77
N LYS A 15 1.98 0.21 2.45
CA LYS A 15 2.54 -0.86 1.64
C LYS A 15 3.65 -0.30 0.75
N THR A 16 4.85 -0.85 0.91
CA THR A 16 5.94 -0.63 -0.04
C THR A 16 5.91 -1.73 -1.10
N PHE A 17 6.09 -1.34 -2.35
CA PHE A 17 6.37 -2.20 -3.49
C PHE A 17 7.81 -1.90 -3.94
N ASN A 18 8.66 -2.92 -3.86
CA ASN A 18 10.03 -2.90 -4.33
C ASN A 18 10.31 -4.25 -4.99
N ASP A 19 9.56 -4.52 -6.05
CA ASP A 19 9.57 -5.81 -6.72
C ASP A 19 9.39 -5.62 -8.23
N LYS A 20 9.41 -6.72 -8.98
CA LYS A 20 9.24 -6.69 -10.44
C LYS A 20 7.99 -7.45 -10.83
N ILE A 21 7.27 -6.93 -11.83
CA ILE A 21 6.19 -7.65 -12.48
C ILE A 21 6.63 -8.11 -13.86
N ALA A 22 6.25 -9.33 -14.24
CA ALA A 22 6.40 -9.79 -15.62
C ALA A 22 5.47 -9.00 -16.53
N ILE A 23 5.93 -8.69 -17.74
CA ILE A 23 5.12 -8.07 -18.80
C ILE A 23 4.82 -9.10 -19.89
N GLU A 24 3.69 -8.92 -20.58
CA GLU A 24 3.15 -9.90 -21.55
C GLU A 24 4.12 -10.23 -22.68
N GLU A 25 4.83 -9.23 -23.20
CA GLU A 25 5.82 -9.37 -24.28
C GLU A 25 7.16 -9.98 -23.82
N GLY A 26 7.24 -10.43 -22.57
CA GLY A 26 8.46 -10.90 -21.94
C GLY A 26 9.29 -9.75 -21.34
N GLY A 27 10.08 -10.09 -20.31
CA GLY A 27 10.81 -9.11 -19.50
C GLY A 27 10.07 -8.75 -18.21
N SER A 28 10.54 -7.71 -17.53
CA SER A 28 10.01 -7.30 -16.23
C SER A 28 10.05 -5.80 -16.02
N GLN A 29 8.98 -5.23 -15.45
CA GLN A 29 8.95 -3.84 -14.98
C GLN A 29 9.23 -3.78 -13.49
N ILE A 30 10.14 -2.89 -13.07
CA ILE A 30 10.38 -2.62 -11.65
C ILE A 30 9.25 -1.73 -11.13
N LEU A 31 8.60 -2.19 -10.05
CA LEU A 31 7.65 -1.42 -9.26
C LEU A 31 8.37 -0.94 -8.01
N ASN A 32 8.66 0.35 -7.99
CA ASN A 32 9.34 1.01 -6.89
C ASN A 32 8.49 2.18 -6.39
N TRP A 33 7.45 1.86 -5.63
CA TRP A 33 6.55 2.87 -5.07
C TRP A 33 6.01 2.43 -3.70
N GLN A 34 5.37 3.36 -3.01
CA GLN A 34 4.62 3.05 -1.80
C GLN A 34 3.18 3.54 -1.92
N SER A 35 2.31 2.97 -1.10
CA SER A 35 0.91 3.35 -1.00
C SER A 35 0.50 3.46 0.45
N VAL A 36 -0.38 4.41 0.73
CA VAL A 36 -1.01 4.62 2.04
C VAL A 36 -2.48 4.32 1.89
N PHE A 37 -2.99 3.38 2.67
CA PHE A 37 -4.40 3.03 2.76
C PHE A 37 -4.98 3.65 4.03
N PHE A 38 -6.13 4.30 3.89
CA PHE A 38 -6.96 4.70 5.00
C PHE A 38 -8.02 3.63 5.20
N CYS A 39 -8.19 3.22 6.44
CA CYS A 39 -9.14 2.20 6.82
C CYS A 39 -10.10 2.72 7.87
N THR A 40 -11.36 2.31 7.77
CA THR A 40 -12.39 2.56 8.77
C THR A 40 -12.95 1.23 9.25
N LYS A 41 -13.19 1.11 10.56
CA LYS A 41 -13.82 -0.06 11.16
C LYS A 41 -15.33 0.10 11.11
N GLU A 42 -16.00 -0.87 10.52
CA GLU A 42 -17.46 -0.98 10.47
C GLU A 42 -17.87 -2.29 11.13
N GLY A 43 -18.45 -2.20 12.34
CA GLY A 43 -18.75 -3.36 13.17
C GLY A 43 -17.48 -4.15 13.53
N SER A 44 -17.41 -5.41 13.10
CA SER A 44 -16.25 -6.28 13.34
C SER A 44 -15.22 -6.26 12.19
N ALA A 45 -15.46 -5.51 11.11
CA ALA A 45 -14.64 -5.54 9.90
C ALA A 45 -13.90 -4.22 9.67
N TRP A 46 -12.67 -4.31 9.14
CA TRP A 46 -11.94 -3.17 8.60
C TRP A 46 -12.18 -3.07 7.10
N LYS A 47 -12.43 -1.85 6.62
CA LYS A 47 -12.60 -1.55 5.19
C LYS A 47 -11.62 -0.47 4.77
N ILE A 48 -11.12 -0.55 3.54
CA ILE A 48 -10.36 0.54 2.93
C ILE A 48 -11.35 1.64 2.57
N SER A 49 -11.22 2.80 3.19
CA SER A 49 -12.05 3.99 2.94
C SER A 49 -11.39 4.98 1.99
N GLY A 50 -10.09 4.84 1.73
CA GLY A 50 -9.37 5.62 0.73
C GLY A 50 -7.94 5.13 0.55
N PHE A 51 -7.27 5.58 -0.50
CA PHE A 51 -5.86 5.30 -0.69
C PHE A 51 -5.14 6.42 -1.45
N VAL A 52 -3.84 6.56 -1.18
CA VAL A 52 -2.90 7.34 -1.99
C VAL A 52 -1.85 6.38 -2.52
N GLY A 53 -1.83 6.19 -3.85
CA GLY A 53 -0.94 5.27 -4.55
C GLY A 53 0.25 5.97 -5.21
N PHE A 54 1.14 5.18 -5.80
CA PHE A 54 2.26 5.64 -6.65
C PHE A 54 3.18 6.69 -6.00
N LEU A 55 3.25 6.72 -4.67
CA LEU A 55 4.16 7.61 -3.98
C LEU A 55 5.59 7.13 -4.24
N PRO A 56 6.54 8.04 -4.51
CA PRO A 56 7.94 7.67 -4.69
C PRO A 56 8.44 6.82 -3.52
N PHE A 57 9.04 5.68 -3.83
CA PHE A 57 9.84 4.94 -2.86
C PHE A 57 11.29 5.01 -3.34
N ALA A 58 12.13 5.73 -2.60
CA ALA A 58 13.57 5.66 -2.76
C ALA A 58 14.09 4.91 -1.54
N PRO A 59 14.49 3.63 -1.67
CA PRO A 59 15.26 3.00 -0.63
C PRO A 59 16.56 3.80 -0.49
N GLY A 60 16.78 4.36 0.69
CA GLY A 60 18.04 5.03 1.06
C GLY A 60 19.15 4.02 1.32
#